data_AF-A0A1Y6FXQ2-F1
#
_entry.id   AF-A0A1Y6FXQ2-F1
#
_cell.length_a   1.000
_cell.length_b   1.000
_cell.length_c   1.000
_cell.angle_alpha   90.00
_cell.angle_beta   90.00
_cell.angle_gamma   90.00
#
_symmetry.space_group_name_H-M   'P 1'
#
loop_
_entity.id
_entity.type
_entity.pdbx_description
1 polymer ?
#
loop_
_entity_poly.entity_id
_entity_poly.type
_entity_poly.pdbx_seq_one_letter_code
_entity_poly.pdbx_strand_id
1 'polypeptide(L)'
;MQKNSSMLIDEFVKNAVIQGNATLVGNYKKGNKASDKLFKIIEIMKLDIKMAETMLDVLMESQEPNVKIWACGTALDIDYKTKEAEQILIDISNSPELGILRLDAEMTLKVRKGEI
;
A
#
# COMPACT_ATOMS: atom_id res chain seq x y z
N MET A 1 -14.03 16.68 -12.25
CA MET A 1 -14.37 15.25 -12.42
C MET A 1 -14.08 14.56 -11.10
N GLN A 2 -15.10 14.19 -10.33
CA GLN A 2 -14.92 13.22 -9.24
C GLN A 2 -14.48 11.91 -9.90
N LYS A 3 -13.22 11.51 -9.70
CA LYS A 3 -12.85 10.13 -10.00
C LYS A 3 -13.69 9.26 -9.07
N ASN A 4 -14.39 8.29 -9.63
CA ASN A 4 -15.18 7.34 -8.85
C ASN A 4 -14.21 6.50 -8.00
N SER A 5 -14.42 6.46 -6.68
CA SER A 5 -13.56 5.74 -5.73
C SER A 5 -13.32 4.29 -6.15
N SER A 6 -14.31 3.64 -6.79
CA SER A 6 -14.17 2.29 -7.35
C SER A 6 -13.06 2.19 -8.41
N MET A 7 -12.98 3.14 -9.34
CA MET A 7 -11.94 3.12 -10.37
C MET A 7 -10.55 3.34 -9.76
N LEU A 8 -10.45 4.19 -8.75
CA LEU A 8 -9.20 4.43 -8.04
C LEU A 8 -8.74 3.20 -7.23
N ILE A 9 -9.67 2.47 -6.61
CA ILE A 9 -9.39 1.20 -5.95
C ILE A 9 -8.83 0.19 -6.95
N ASP A 10 -9.48 0.01 -8.10
CA ASP A 10 -9.01 -0.92 -9.13
C ASP A 10 -7.62 -0.54 -9.67
N GLU A 11 -7.38 0.75 -9.91
CA GLU A 11 -6.07 1.26 -10.32
C GLU A 11 -5.02 1.05 -9.22
N PHE A 12 -5.37 1.26 -7.95
CA PHE A 12 -4.48 1.03 -6.82
C PHE A 12 -4.09 -0.45 -6.74
N VAL A 13 -5.08 -1.35 -6.69
CA VAL A 13 -4.87 -2.80 -6.63
C VAL A 13 -3.99 -3.25 -7.79
N LYS A 14 -4.34 -2.88 -9.02
CA LYS A 14 -3.58 -3.25 -10.21
C LYS A 14 -2.12 -2.84 -10.13
N ASN A 15 -1.84 -1.60 -9.72
CA ASN A 15 -0.47 -1.11 -9.68
C ASN A 15 0.31 -1.69 -8.48
N ALA A 16 -0.31 -1.90 -7.33
CA ALA A 16 0.31 -2.57 -6.20
C ALA A 16 0.66 -4.03 -6.55
N VAL A 17 -0.22 -4.77 -7.22
CA VAL A 17 0.07 -6.13 -7.72
C VAL A 17 1.22 -6.12 -8.74
N ILE A 18 1.24 -5.15 -9.67
CA ILE A 18 2.34 -5.03 -10.63
C ILE A 18 3.66 -4.73 -9.93
N GLN A 19 3.66 -3.80 -8.96
CA GLN A 19 4.85 -3.39 -8.25
C GLN A 19 5.41 -4.54 -7.41
N GLY A 20 4.57 -5.25 -6.65
CA GLY A 20 4.99 -6.38 -5.84
C GLY A 20 5.57 -7.53 -6.66
N ASN A 21 4.91 -7.89 -7.77
CA ASN A 21 5.44 -8.89 -8.71
C ASN A 21 6.76 -8.44 -9.34
N ALA A 22 6.90 -7.16 -9.69
CA ALA A 22 8.14 -6.63 -10.23
C ALA A 22 9.28 -6.66 -9.21
N THR A 23 9.00 -6.40 -7.94
CA THR A 23 9.96 -6.51 -6.83
C THR A 23 10.43 -7.95 -6.65
N LEU A 24 9.52 -8.92 -6.66
CA LEU A 24 9.85 -10.35 -6.54
C LEU A 24 10.80 -10.85 -7.63
N VAL A 25 10.66 -10.34 -8.86
CA VAL A 25 11.49 -10.76 -10.02
C VAL A 25 12.62 -9.79 -10.36
N GLY A 26 12.85 -8.75 -9.55
CA GLY A 26 13.91 -7.75 -9.78
C GLY A 26 13.69 -6.82 -10.98
N ASN A 27 12.46 -6.68 -11.48
CA ASN A 27 12.14 -5.79 -12.61
C ASN A 27 11.87 -4.35 -12.15
N TYR A 28 12.93 -3.67 -11.72
CA TYR A 28 12.85 -2.31 -11.18
C TYR A 28 12.17 -1.29 -12.13
N LYS A 29 12.37 -1.40 -13.45
CA LYS A 29 11.73 -0.48 -14.42
C LYS A 29 10.21 -0.59 -14.38
N LYS A 30 9.67 -1.82 -14.27
CA LYS A 30 8.23 -2.05 -14.18
C LYS A 30 7.70 -1.66 -12.80
N GLY A 31 8.46 -2.00 -11.75
CA GLY A 31 8.14 -1.64 -10.36
C GLY A 31 8.00 -0.14 -10.19
N ASN A 32 9.00 0.63 -10.60
CA ASN A 32 9.02 2.09 -10.46
C ASN A 32 7.84 2.76 -11.19
N LYS A 33 7.53 2.32 -12.41
CA LYS A 33 6.37 2.85 -13.16
C LYS A 33 5.03 2.60 -12.46
N ALA A 34 4.92 1.49 -11.73
CA ALA A 34 3.73 1.19 -10.94
C ALA A 34 3.70 2.00 -9.64
N SER A 35 4.84 2.14 -8.94
CA SER A 35 4.98 3.05 -7.79
C SER A 35 4.60 4.48 -8.14
N ASP A 36 5.05 5.02 -9.29
CA ASP A 36 4.70 6.37 -9.75
C ASP A 36 3.19 6.59 -9.88
N LYS A 37 2.44 5.53 -10.23
CA LYS A 37 0.98 5.57 -10.32
C LYS A 37 0.34 5.46 -8.94
N LEU A 38 0.86 4.59 -8.07
CA LEU A 38 0.42 4.48 -6.68
C LEU A 38 0.58 5.81 -5.95
N PHE A 39 1.74 6.46 -6.05
CA PHE A 39 1.96 7.77 -5.45
C PHE A 39 0.96 8.81 -5.94
N LYS A 40 0.65 8.86 -7.24
CA LYS A 40 -0.38 9.77 -7.76
C LYS A 40 -1.77 9.51 -7.19
N ILE A 41 -2.12 8.24 -6.93
CA ILE A 41 -3.39 7.89 -6.29
C ILE A 41 -3.37 8.30 -4.81
N ILE A 42 -2.26 8.06 -4.11
CA ILE A 42 -2.07 8.44 -2.70
C ILE A 42 -2.15 9.95 -2.53
N GLU A 43 -1.59 10.74 -3.44
CA GLU A 43 -1.73 12.20 -3.41
C GLU A 43 -3.20 12.63 -3.56
N ILE A 44 -3.99 11.94 -4.38
CA ILE A 44 -5.44 12.19 -4.46
C ILE A 44 -6.13 11.83 -3.14
N MET A 45 -5.75 10.69 -2.52
CA MET A 45 -6.28 10.28 -1.22
C MET A 45 -5.97 11.31 -0.13
N LYS A 46 -4.75 11.84 -0.09
CA LYS A 46 -4.35 12.89 0.88
C LYS A 46 -5.11 14.20 0.71
N LEU A 47 -5.64 14.48 -0.49
CA LEU A 47 -6.47 15.66 -0.77
C LEU A 47 -7.95 15.47 -0.41
N ASP A 48 -8.43 14.23 -0.30
CA ASP A 48 -9.81 13.90 0.09
C ASP A 48 -9.83 12.74 1.09
N ILE A 49 -9.69 13.08 2.37
CA ILE A 49 -9.59 12.12 3.47
C ILE A 49 -10.81 11.19 3.54
N LYS A 50 -12.02 11.69 3.32
CA LYS A 50 -13.23 10.84 3.36
C LYS A 50 -13.22 9.79 2.25
N MET A 51 -12.79 10.18 1.06
CA MET A 51 -12.58 9.23 -0.04
C MET A 51 -11.48 8.23 0.31
N ALA A 52 -10.38 8.69 0.90
CA ALA A 52 -9.26 7.85 1.31
C ALA A 52 -9.69 6.77 2.31
N GLU A 53 -10.40 7.15 3.38
CA GLU A 53 -10.93 6.22 4.39
C GLU A 53 -11.79 5.13 3.74
N THR A 54 -12.71 5.53 2.86
CA THR A 54 -13.58 4.60 2.12
C THR A 54 -12.78 3.63 1.24
N MET A 55 -11.72 4.12 0.59
CA MET A 55 -10.83 3.28 -0.22
C MET A 55 -10.01 2.33 0.66
N LEU A 56 -9.48 2.82 1.79
CA LEU A 56 -8.64 2.05 2.70
C LEU A 56 -9.40 0.91 3.37
N ASP A 57 -10.69 1.11 3.70
CA ASP A 57 -11.56 0.05 4.20
C ASP A 57 -11.66 -1.15 3.26
N VAL A 58 -11.54 -0.92 1.95
CA VAL A 58 -11.54 -1.99 0.94
C VAL A 58 -10.14 -2.54 0.72
N LEU A 59 -9.14 -1.66 0.62
CA LEU A 59 -7.78 -2.04 0.24
C LEU A 59 -7.04 -2.81 1.34
N MET A 60 -7.29 -2.49 2.61
CA MET A 60 -6.69 -3.19 3.76
C MET A 60 -7.20 -4.64 3.90
N GLU A 61 -8.37 -4.95 3.34
CA GLU A 61 -8.96 -6.30 3.30
C GLU A 61 -8.49 -7.16 2.11
N SER A 62 -7.61 -6.61 1.26
CA SER A 62 -7.14 -7.31 0.06
C SER A 62 -6.45 -8.64 0.37
N GLN A 63 -6.63 -9.64 -0.49
CA GLN A 63 -5.89 -10.90 -0.42
C GLN A 63 -4.46 -10.77 -0.96
N GLU A 64 -4.14 -9.66 -1.62
CA GLU A 64 -2.82 -9.39 -2.20
C GLU A 64 -1.92 -8.71 -1.15
N PRO A 65 -0.83 -9.35 -0.68
CA PRO A 65 0.00 -8.80 0.40
C PRO A 65 0.57 -7.42 0.08
N ASN A 66 0.99 -7.20 -1.17
CA ASN A 66 1.54 -5.90 -1.56
C ASN A 66 0.47 -4.80 -1.64
N VAL A 67 -0.80 -5.14 -1.90
CA VAL A 67 -1.90 -4.16 -1.79
C VAL A 67 -2.04 -3.73 -0.34
N LYS A 68 -2.03 -4.68 0.60
CA LYS A 68 -2.08 -4.40 2.04
C LYS A 68 -0.91 -3.54 2.51
N ILE A 69 0.33 -3.83 2.09
CA ILE A 69 1.51 -3.04 2.46
C ILE A 69 1.32 -1.57 2.07
N TRP A 70 0.97 -1.31 0.81
CA TRP A 70 0.76 0.06 0.31
C TRP A 70 -0.44 0.75 0.99
N ALA A 71 -1.54 0.01 1.19
CA ALA A 71 -2.73 0.53 1.85
C ALA A 71 -2.45 0.91 3.31
N CYS A 72 -1.81 0.01 4.08
CA CYS A 72 -1.47 0.26 5.47
C CYS A 72 -0.47 1.41 5.61
N GLY A 73 0.55 1.48 4.75
CA GLY A 73 1.44 2.64 4.71
C GLY A 73 0.69 3.95 4.45
N THR A 74 -0.27 3.94 3.53
CA THR A 74 -1.11 5.11 3.24
C THR A 74 -2.02 5.46 4.42
N ALA A 75 -2.60 4.47 5.10
CA ALA A 75 -3.45 4.67 6.27
C ALA A 75 -2.67 5.32 7.42
N LEU A 76 -1.45 4.87 7.66
CA LEU A 76 -0.52 5.48 8.61
C LEU A 76 -0.13 6.92 8.23
N ASP A 77 0.05 7.22 6.94
CA ASP A 77 0.37 8.59 6.48
C ASP A 77 -0.76 9.61 6.76
N ILE A 78 -1.99 9.14 7.00
CA ILE A 78 -3.17 9.99 7.24
C ILE A 78 -3.83 9.73 8.61
N ASP A 79 -3.12 9.06 9.53
CA ASP A 79 -3.61 8.70 10.86
C ASP A 79 -4.93 7.90 10.87
N TYR A 80 -5.17 7.08 9.84
CA TYR A 80 -6.37 6.24 9.73
C TYR A 80 -6.09 4.80 10.15
N LYS A 81 -6.95 4.24 11.03
CA LYS A 81 -6.87 2.85 11.51
C LYS A 81 -5.47 2.41 11.93
N THR A 82 -4.69 3.32 12.52
CA THR A 82 -3.24 3.16 12.77
C THR A 82 -2.89 1.82 13.41
N LYS A 83 -3.59 1.41 14.47
CA LYS A 83 -3.32 0.14 15.16
C LYS A 83 -3.52 -1.10 14.28
N GLU A 84 -4.56 -1.08 13.45
CA GLU A 84 -4.88 -2.17 12.52
C GLU A 84 -3.85 -2.21 11.39
N ALA A 85 -3.51 -1.05 10.82
CA ALA A 85 -2.49 -0.92 9.79
C ALA A 85 -1.11 -1.40 10.27
N GLU A 86 -0.72 -1.03 11.50
CA GLU A 86 0.51 -1.53 12.11
C GLU A 86 0.49 -3.04 12.28
N GLN A 87 -0.61 -3.61 12.81
CA GLN A 87 -0.72 -5.05 13.02
C GLN A 87 -0.61 -5.82 11.70
N ILE A 88 -1.29 -5.37 10.64
CA ILE A 88 -1.21 -5.98 9.31
C ILE A 88 0.25 -5.95 8.78
N LEU A 89 0.95 -4.83 8.93
CA LEU A 89 2.35 -4.74 8.50
C LEU A 89 3.26 -5.65 9.32
N ILE A 90 3.04 -5.76 10.63
CA ILE A 90 3.76 -6.69 11.51
C ILE A 90 3.52 -8.13 11.06
N ASP A 91 2.27 -8.52 10.81
CA ASP A 91 1.92 -9.87 10.39
C ASP A 91 2.59 -10.22 9.06
N ILE A 92 2.53 -9.33 8.07
CA ILE A 92 3.20 -9.49 6.77
C ILE A 92 4.72 -9.57 6.92
N SER A 93 5.32 -8.77 7.81
CA SER A 93 6.77 -8.81 8.04
C SER A 93 7.26 -10.13 8.63
N ASN A 94 6.38 -10.84 9.36
CA ASN A 94 6.65 -12.13 9.97
C ASN A 94 6.29 -13.34 9.08
N SER A 95 5.84 -13.12 7.84
CA SER A 95 5.49 -14.17 6.87
C SER A 95 6.67 -14.53 5.95
N PRO A 96 7.44 -15.59 6.24
CA PRO A 96 8.62 -15.96 5.45
C PRO A 96 8.30 -16.34 3.99
N GLU A 97 7.10 -16.84 3.72
CA GLU A 97 6.61 -17.21 2.39
C GLU A 97 6.48 -16.01 1.43
N LEU A 98 6.43 -14.78 1.94
CA LEU A 98 6.30 -13.56 1.14
C LEU A 98 7.64 -13.02 0.60
N GLY A 99 8.75 -13.71 0.91
CA GLY A 99 10.07 -13.36 0.39
C GLY A 99 10.46 -11.91 0.71
N ILE A 100 10.86 -11.17 -0.31
CA ILE A 100 11.29 -9.76 -0.16
C ILE A 100 10.17 -8.83 0.32
N LEU A 101 8.89 -9.15 0.07
CA LEU A 101 7.77 -8.29 0.47
C LEU A 101 7.62 -8.18 1.98
N ARG A 102 8.11 -9.16 2.75
CA ARG A 102 8.14 -9.07 4.21
C ARG A 102 9.06 -7.92 4.68
N LEU A 103 10.16 -7.68 3.96
CA LEU A 103 11.06 -6.56 4.23
C LEU A 103 10.42 -5.24 3.82
N ASP A 104 9.67 -5.21 2.71
CA ASP A 104 8.91 -4.01 2.32
C ASP A 104 7.89 -3.61 3.40
N ALA A 105 7.22 -4.59 4.03
CA ALA A 105 6.31 -4.35 5.15
C ALA A 105 7.04 -3.82 6.40
N GLU A 106 8.15 -4.46 6.77
CA GLU A 106 8.99 -4.02 7.90
C GLU A 106 9.50 -2.58 7.70
N MET A 107 10.03 -2.27 6.52
CA MET A 107 10.54 -0.94 6.20
C MET A 107 9.42 0.11 6.15
N THR A 108 8.26 -0.26 5.62
CA THR A 108 7.05 0.59 5.62
C THR A 108 6.69 1.02 7.04
N LEU A 109 6.73 0.10 8.00
CA LEU A 109 6.46 0.35 9.42
C LEU A 109 7.55 1.24 10.05
N LYS A 110 8.83 0.88 9.87
CA LYS A 110 9.98 1.57 10.48
C LYS A 110 10.08 3.04 10.06
N VAL A 111 9.92 3.34 8.77
CA VAL A 111 9.95 4.73 8.25
C VAL A 111 8.89 5.59 8.94
N ARG A 112 7.69 5.03 9.16
CA ARG A 112 6.55 5.77 9.73
C ARG A 112 6.61 5.88 11.25
N LYS A 113 7.34 4.97 11.90
CA LYS A 113 7.68 5.06 13.33
C LYS A 113 8.88 5.97 13.60
N GLY A 114 9.57 6.46 12.57
CA GLY A 114 10.79 7.27 12.71
C GLY A 114 11.98 6.48 13.25
N GLU A 115 12.00 5.16 13.02
CA GLU A 115 13.09 4.28 13.45
C GLU A 115 14.29 4.29 12.50
N ILE A 116 14.09 4.78 11.28
CA ILE A 116 15.10 4.94 10.21
C ILE A 116 14.80 6.18 9.36
#